data_AF-A0A6A6K4V8-F1
#
_entry.id   AF-A0A6A6K4V8-F1
#
_cell.length_a   1.000
_cell.length_b   1.000
_cell.length_c   1.000
_cell.angle_alpha   90.00
_cell.angle_beta   90.00
_cell.angle_gamma   90.00
#
_symmetry.space_group_name_H-M   'P 1'
#
loop_
_entity.id
_entity.type
_entity.pdbx_description
1 polymer ?
#
loop_
_entity_poly.entity_id
_entity_poly.type
_entity_poly.pdbx_seq_one_letter_code
_entity_poly.pdbx_strand_id
1 'polypeptide(L)'
;MSSYGLQLDIISLDFKSGLENLLKANPIKAIFLGVRIGDPTAVGQEQFSPSSPGWPPFMRVNPILDWSYRDVWAFILTCKVQYCSLYDQGYTSIGSIYDTVPNSLLCINDSSCNKKFKPAYLLSDGRSERAGRVKKLSSSIPGHFSVVSDSSDSVDPHKNGMLVASIIVVGDEILFGTVEDQLSTSLCRKLFSIGWSVSQIAIVQNDIDSVAEEVERHKSTNDMVFIYGGLGPLHSDVTSAGVAKAFGVRLAPDEEFEEYLKHLISDYCTGDRNEMALLPEGITELLHHEKLLVPMIKCQNVIILAATNITELDKEWECLTELAKSYGLLATMEPLVSKRLKTNLSDVEIAQPLSKLCLEFPDVNIGAYRNCRNGSLIINFEGKKQARIDLAVEALCKMFHPRAFTEVN
;
A
#
# COMPACT_ATOMS: atom_id res chain seq x y z
N MET A 1 -26.00 31.58 29.22
CA MET A 1 -24.52 31.47 29.34
C MET A 1 -24.13 30.08 28.87
N SER A 2 -22.99 29.93 28.20
CA SER A 2 -22.51 28.60 27.84
C SER A 2 -22.22 27.79 29.11
N SER A 3 -22.38 26.47 29.06
CA SER A 3 -22.12 25.56 30.19
C SER A 3 -20.70 25.66 30.76
N TYR A 4 -19.78 26.25 30.00
CA TYR A 4 -18.36 26.38 30.32
C TYR A 4 -17.92 27.84 30.58
N GLY A 5 -18.85 28.79 30.70
CA GLY A 5 -18.51 30.20 30.95
C GLY A 5 -17.76 30.89 29.81
N LEU A 6 -17.77 30.29 28.61
CA LEU A 6 -17.19 30.86 27.39
C LEU A 6 -18.16 31.84 26.74
N GLN A 7 -17.61 32.95 26.21
CA GLN A 7 -18.34 33.83 25.30
C GLN A 7 -18.54 33.12 23.96
N LEU A 8 -19.77 33.19 23.45
CA LEU A 8 -20.14 32.60 22.16
C LEU A 8 -20.41 33.73 21.17
N ASP A 9 -19.60 33.79 20.12
CA ASP A 9 -19.81 34.68 18.98
C ASP A 9 -20.27 33.87 17.77
N ILE A 10 -21.33 34.33 17.09
CA ILE A 10 -21.92 33.65 15.93
C ILE A 10 -21.66 34.50 14.68
N ILE A 11 -20.93 33.93 13.72
CA ILE A 11 -20.61 34.58 12.45
C ILE A 11 -21.42 33.91 11.34
N SER A 12 -22.27 34.69 10.66
CA SER A 12 -23.16 34.21 9.59
C SER A 12 -22.59 34.47 8.19
N LEU A 13 -21.33 34.09 7.98
CA LEU A 13 -20.61 34.20 6.70
C LEU A 13 -20.01 32.84 6.34
N ASP A 14 -19.53 32.69 5.10
CA ASP A 14 -18.70 31.53 4.77
C ASP A 14 -17.44 31.51 5.65
N PHE A 15 -16.89 30.31 5.87
CA PHE A 15 -15.85 30.09 6.86
C PHE A 15 -14.62 30.98 6.64
N LYS A 16 -14.22 31.22 5.39
CA LYS A 16 -13.05 32.04 5.06
C LYS A 16 -13.33 33.52 5.31
N SER A 17 -14.41 34.07 4.74
CA SER A 17 -14.76 35.48 4.92
C SER A 17 -15.08 35.81 6.38
N GLY A 18 -15.72 34.89 7.09
CA GLY A 18 -16.01 35.02 8.52
C GLY A 18 -14.74 35.10 9.35
N LEU A 19 -13.77 34.22 9.08
CA LEU A 19 -12.48 34.22 9.76
C LEU A 19 -11.66 35.48 9.43
N GLU A 20 -11.66 35.93 8.18
CA GLU A 20 -11.03 37.20 7.78
C GLU A 20 -11.58 38.39 8.58
N ASN A 21 -12.91 38.49 8.69
CA ASN A 21 -13.55 39.57 9.43
C ASN A 21 -13.25 39.49 10.93
N LEU A 22 -13.24 38.28 11.50
CA LEU A 22 -12.92 38.06 12.91
C LEU A 22 -11.50 38.53 13.27
N LEU A 23 -10.51 38.16 12.45
CA LEU A 23 -9.11 38.54 12.65
C LEU A 23 -8.84 40.03 12.37
N LYS A 24 -9.64 40.69 11.52
CA LYS A 24 -9.56 42.14 11.32
C LYS A 24 -10.16 42.91 12.50
N ALA A 25 -11.26 42.42 13.06
CA ALA A 25 -11.97 43.07 14.15
C ALA A 25 -11.25 42.92 15.50
N ASN A 26 -10.50 41.83 15.68
CA ASN A 26 -9.88 41.48 16.95
C ASN A 26 -8.39 41.16 16.78
N PRO A 27 -7.51 41.53 17.73
CA PRO A 27 -6.08 41.23 17.68
C PRO A 27 -5.77 39.77 18.06
N ILE A 28 -6.40 38.81 17.39
CA ILE A 28 -6.25 37.38 17.64
C ILE A 28 -4.91 36.91 17.05
N LYS A 29 -4.07 36.33 17.91
CA LYS A 29 -2.77 35.77 17.49
C LYS A 29 -2.81 34.26 17.26
N ALA A 30 -3.68 33.57 18.01
CA ALA A 30 -3.75 32.13 18.03
C ALA A 30 -5.19 31.67 18.16
N ILE A 31 -5.51 30.54 17.54
CA ILE A 31 -6.81 29.87 17.62
C ILE A 31 -6.57 28.43 18.08
N PHE A 32 -7.27 28.04 19.14
CA PHE A 32 -7.28 26.68 19.63
C PHE A 32 -8.23 25.83 18.78
N LEU A 33 -7.72 24.71 18.27
CA LEU A 33 -8.50 23.76 17.48
C LEU A 33 -8.58 22.43 18.22
N GLY A 34 -9.77 21.85 18.26
CA GLY A 34 -10.02 20.50 18.76
C GLY A 34 -9.82 19.46 17.67
N VAL A 35 -8.66 19.47 17.01
CA VAL A 35 -8.30 18.49 15.98
C VAL A 35 -7.30 17.48 16.55
N ARG A 36 -7.47 16.22 16.16
CA ARG A 36 -6.50 15.15 16.39
C ARG A 36 -5.80 14.81 15.10
N ILE A 37 -4.63 14.19 15.20
CA ILE A 37 -3.80 13.87 14.04
C ILE A 37 -4.45 12.86 13.09
N GLY A 38 -5.37 12.02 13.59
CA GLY A 38 -6.20 11.12 12.77
C GLY A 38 -7.37 11.79 12.03
N ASP A 39 -7.62 13.09 12.25
CA ASP A 39 -8.65 13.82 11.53
C ASP A 39 -8.20 14.18 10.10
N PRO A 40 -9.08 14.17 9.07
CA PRO A 40 -8.69 14.46 7.69
C PRO A 40 -7.99 15.80 7.51
N THR A 41 -8.32 16.76 8.36
CA THR A 41 -7.86 18.14 8.26
C THR A 41 -6.53 18.37 8.97
N ALA A 42 -6.02 17.39 9.71
CA ALA A 42 -4.81 17.52 10.53
C ALA A 42 -3.52 17.09 9.81
N VAL A 43 -3.60 16.57 8.58
CA VAL A 43 -2.44 16.12 7.80
C VAL A 43 -1.40 17.24 7.69
N GLY A 44 -0.18 16.95 8.15
CA GLY A 44 0.95 17.89 8.13
C GLY A 44 0.87 19.03 9.16
N GLN A 45 -0.05 18.99 10.11
CA GLN A 45 -0.10 19.95 11.22
C GLN A 45 0.78 19.51 12.38
N GLU A 46 1.44 20.48 13.01
CA GLU A 46 2.11 20.32 14.31
C GLU A 46 1.25 20.90 15.46
N GLN A 47 1.70 20.71 16.71
CA GLN A 47 1.06 21.26 17.91
C GLN A 47 0.84 22.79 17.79
N PHE A 48 1.79 23.46 17.14
CA PHE A 48 1.73 24.86 16.74
C PHE A 48 2.02 24.94 15.24
N SER A 49 1.07 25.40 14.44
CA SER A 49 1.30 25.53 13.00
C SER A 49 0.65 26.78 12.41
N PRO A 50 1.27 27.45 11.43
CA PRO A 50 0.67 28.60 10.78
C PRO A 50 -0.54 28.18 9.94
N SER A 51 -1.53 29.07 9.82
CA SER A 51 -2.64 28.93 8.86
C SER A 51 -2.16 28.55 7.46
N SER A 52 -2.95 27.77 6.73
CA SER A 52 -2.57 27.27 5.40
C SER A 52 -2.41 28.40 4.37
N PRO A 53 -1.58 28.22 3.32
CA PRO A 53 -1.44 29.22 2.26
C PRO A 53 -2.81 29.62 1.66
N GLY A 54 -3.02 30.93 1.46
CA GLY A 54 -4.28 31.47 0.96
C GLY A 54 -5.39 31.63 2.01
N TRP A 55 -5.14 31.24 3.27
CA TRP A 55 -5.98 31.55 4.43
C TRP A 55 -5.45 32.77 5.19
N PRO A 56 -6.30 33.44 5.98
CA PRO A 56 -5.88 34.55 6.84
C PRO A 56 -4.79 34.10 7.82
N PRO A 57 -3.77 34.93 8.10
CA PRO A 57 -2.66 34.54 8.95
C PRO A 57 -3.05 34.46 10.43
N PHE A 58 -2.92 33.27 11.03
CA PHE A 58 -2.99 33.06 12.48
C PHE A 58 -2.21 31.79 12.88
N MET A 59 -1.88 31.65 14.16
CA MET A 59 -1.30 30.42 14.71
C MET A 59 -2.40 29.43 15.09
N ARG A 60 -2.40 28.22 14.52
CA ARG A 60 -3.19 27.10 15.03
C ARG A 60 -2.48 26.54 16.27
N VAL A 61 -3.25 26.33 17.33
CA VAL A 61 -2.81 25.62 18.53
C VAL A 61 -3.68 24.38 18.66
N ASN A 62 -3.07 23.20 18.68
CA ASN A 62 -3.76 21.92 18.63
C ASN A 62 -3.48 21.11 19.92
N PRO A 63 -4.11 21.42 21.07
CA PRO A 63 -3.71 20.85 22.37
C PRO A 63 -3.82 19.34 22.47
N ILE A 64 -4.75 18.76 21.70
CA ILE A 64 -5.07 17.33 21.71
C ILE A 64 -4.58 16.63 20.45
N LEU A 65 -3.62 17.22 19.70
CA LEU A 65 -3.20 16.70 18.41
C LEU A 65 -2.77 15.22 18.49
N ASP A 66 -1.97 14.90 19.50
CA ASP A 66 -1.43 13.55 19.73
C ASP A 66 -2.33 12.66 20.60
N TRP A 67 -3.56 13.10 20.94
CA TRP A 67 -4.47 12.26 21.72
C TRP A 67 -5.00 11.11 20.88
N SER A 68 -4.92 9.90 21.42
CA SER A 68 -5.55 8.72 20.83
C SER A 68 -7.07 8.75 21.01
N TYR A 69 -7.78 7.86 20.31
CA TYR A 69 -9.21 7.61 20.55
C TYR A 69 -9.49 7.28 22.03
N ARG A 70 -8.60 6.51 22.65
CA ARG A 70 -8.72 6.13 24.06
C ARG A 70 -8.52 7.32 24.98
N ASP A 71 -7.57 8.21 24.69
CA ASP A 71 -7.32 9.41 25.51
C ASP A 71 -8.53 10.35 25.51
N VAL A 72 -9.15 10.54 24.34
CA VAL A 72 -10.39 11.32 24.20
C VAL A 72 -11.50 10.72 25.07
N TRP A 73 -11.75 9.42 24.97
CA TRP A 73 -12.79 8.78 25.77
C TRP A 73 -12.46 8.73 27.25
N ALA A 74 -11.21 8.48 27.62
CA ALA A 74 -10.76 8.52 29.00
C ALA A 74 -11.02 9.90 29.61
N PHE A 75 -10.68 10.97 28.89
CA PHE A 75 -10.97 12.34 29.31
C PHE A 75 -12.47 12.62 29.42
N ILE A 76 -13.25 12.30 28.39
CA ILE A 76 -14.71 12.53 28.37
C ILE A 76 -15.38 11.83 29.55
N LEU A 77 -15.07 10.55 29.79
CA LEU A 77 -15.67 9.76 30.85
C LEU A 77 -15.19 10.21 32.24
N THR A 78 -13.90 10.46 32.41
CA THR A 78 -13.31 10.88 33.70
C THR A 78 -13.81 12.26 34.11
N CYS A 79 -13.83 13.21 33.17
CA CYS A 79 -14.28 14.57 33.42
C CYS A 79 -15.81 14.74 33.28
N LYS A 80 -16.53 13.66 32.96
CA LYS A 80 -17.99 13.65 32.75
C LYS A 80 -18.45 14.73 31.77
N VAL A 81 -17.69 14.89 30.70
CA VAL A 81 -18.03 15.82 29.61
C VAL A 81 -19.29 15.30 28.91
N GLN A 82 -20.25 16.19 28.63
CA GLN A 82 -21.43 15.80 27.88
C GLN A 82 -21.06 15.48 26.43
N TYR A 83 -21.54 14.35 25.91
CA TYR A 83 -21.33 13.92 24.53
C TYR A 83 -22.65 13.46 23.88
N CYS A 84 -22.64 13.30 22.56
CA CYS A 84 -23.81 12.89 21.78
C CYS A 84 -24.24 11.45 22.11
N SER A 85 -25.52 11.22 22.41
CA SER A 85 -26.05 9.89 22.76
C SER A 85 -26.00 8.86 21.63
N LEU A 86 -25.68 9.26 20.39
CA LEU A 86 -25.38 8.32 19.31
C LEU A 86 -24.11 7.52 19.59
N TYR A 87 -23.15 8.07 20.34
CA TYR A 87 -21.96 7.32 20.72
C TYR A 87 -22.30 6.11 21.60
N ASP A 88 -23.38 6.14 22.37
CA ASP A 88 -23.86 4.97 23.14
C ASP A 88 -24.47 3.89 22.25
N GLN A 89 -24.80 4.22 21.01
CA GLN A 89 -25.47 3.36 20.03
C GLN A 89 -24.49 2.79 18.98
N GLY A 90 -23.20 2.81 19.27
CA GLY A 90 -22.15 2.22 18.42
C GLY A 90 -21.63 3.13 17.31
N TYR A 91 -22.08 4.39 17.23
CA TYR A 91 -21.47 5.36 16.33
C TYR A 91 -20.14 5.80 16.89
N THR A 92 -19.04 5.66 16.14
CA THR A 92 -17.69 6.03 16.62
C THR A 92 -17.14 7.28 15.95
N SER A 93 -17.72 7.72 14.83
CA SER A 93 -17.41 8.99 14.16
C SER A 93 -18.67 9.54 13.51
N ILE A 94 -19.07 10.76 13.86
CA ILE A 94 -20.34 11.38 13.43
C ILE A 94 -20.08 12.50 12.43
N GLY A 95 -20.79 12.52 11.30
CA GLY A 95 -20.86 13.68 10.42
C GLY A 95 -22.23 13.85 9.82
N SER A 96 -22.41 13.63 8.52
CA SER A 96 -23.72 13.88 7.91
C SER A 96 -24.68 12.71 8.13
N ILE A 97 -25.97 12.99 8.10
CA ILE A 97 -27.02 11.96 8.19
C ILE A 97 -26.99 10.94 7.04
N TYR A 98 -26.20 11.18 5.98
CA TYR A 98 -26.12 10.34 4.80
C TYR A 98 -24.87 9.45 4.76
N ASP A 99 -23.85 9.75 5.57
CA ASP A 99 -22.53 9.09 5.51
C ASP A 99 -22.14 8.40 6.83
N THR A 100 -23.03 8.40 7.81
CA THR A 100 -22.73 7.98 9.18
C THR A 100 -23.59 6.78 9.56
N VAL A 101 -22.95 5.63 9.82
CA VAL A 101 -23.58 4.39 10.30
C VAL A 101 -22.87 3.88 11.57
N PRO A 102 -23.52 3.03 12.40
CA PRO A 102 -22.86 2.39 13.54
C PRO A 102 -21.65 1.57 13.13
N ASN A 103 -20.62 1.54 13.98
CA ASN A 103 -19.41 0.76 13.75
C ASN A 103 -19.71 -0.73 13.93
N SER A 104 -19.46 -1.52 12.88
CA SER A 104 -19.76 -2.96 12.87
C SER A 104 -18.98 -3.75 13.92
N LEU A 105 -17.79 -3.28 14.33
CA LEU A 105 -16.97 -3.92 15.36
C LEU A 105 -17.59 -3.85 16.77
N LEU A 106 -18.58 -2.97 16.96
CA LEU A 106 -19.33 -2.85 18.21
C LEU A 106 -20.63 -3.67 18.21
N CYS A 107 -20.93 -4.40 17.13
CA CYS A 107 -22.15 -5.18 17.00
C CYS A 107 -22.16 -6.37 17.98
N ILE A 108 -23.27 -6.54 18.69
CA ILE A 108 -23.56 -7.70 19.54
C ILE A 108 -24.49 -8.62 18.75
N ASN A 109 -24.01 -9.82 18.42
CA ASN A 109 -24.84 -10.85 17.80
C ASN A 109 -25.77 -11.46 18.85
N ASP A 110 -26.95 -10.87 18.98
CA ASP A 110 -28.05 -11.42 19.79
C ASP A 110 -28.96 -12.26 18.88
N SER A 111 -29.54 -13.34 19.39
CA SER A 111 -30.32 -14.33 18.61
C SER A 111 -31.67 -13.79 18.08
N SER A 112 -31.91 -12.49 18.24
CA SER A 112 -33.10 -11.78 17.76
C SER A 112 -32.71 -10.87 16.59
N CYS A 113 -33.59 -10.70 15.60
CA CYS A 113 -33.33 -9.96 14.36
C CYS A 113 -32.95 -8.46 14.51
N ASN A 114 -32.67 -7.95 15.71
CA ASN A 114 -32.23 -6.58 15.97
C ASN A 114 -30.76 -6.55 16.38
N LYS A 115 -29.92 -5.94 15.54
CA LYS A 115 -28.51 -5.65 15.86
C LYS A 115 -28.45 -4.64 17.01
N LYS A 116 -27.89 -5.03 18.16
CA LYS A 116 -27.53 -4.12 19.25
C LYS A 116 -26.05 -3.76 19.14
N PHE A 117 -25.69 -2.55 19.55
CA PHE A 117 -24.30 -2.09 19.52
C PHE A 117 -23.83 -1.72 20.93
N LYS A 118 -22.54 -1.97 21.18
CA LYS A 118 -21.83 -1.46 22.35
C LYS A 118 -21.56 0.05 22.18
N PRO A 119 -21.43 0.81 23.28
CA PRO A 119 -20.98 2.20 23.23
C PRO A 119 -19.61 2.37 22.57
N ALA A 120 -19.39 3.55 21.98
CA ALA A 120 -18.20 3.91 21.21
C ALA A 120 -16.91 3.75 22.02
N TYR A 121 -16.90 4.11 23.30
CA TYR A 121 -15.74 3.97 24.19
C TYR A 121 -15.32 2.52 24.46
N LEU A 122 -16.11 1.52 24.03
CA LEU A 122 -15.74 0.09 24.08
C LEU A 122 -15.10 -0.42 22.79
N LEU A 123 -14.84 0.45 21.81
CA LEU A 123 -14.10 0.07 20.60
C LEU A 123 -12.66 -0.27 21.00
N SER A 124 -12.23 -1.51 20.72
CA SER A 124 -10.91 -2.02 21.11
C SER A 124 -9.78 -1.37 20.30
N ASP A 125 -9.95 -1.24 18.99
CA ASP A 125 -8.98 -0.59 18.10
C ASP A 125 -9.48 0.78 17.66
N GLY A 126 -8.86 1.83 18.19
CA GLY A 126 -9.14 3.22 17.86
C GLY A 126 -8.91 3.57 16.38
N ARG A 127 -8.05 2.83 15.66
CA ARG A 127 -7.82 3.03 14.20
C ARG A 127 -9.09 2.78 13.39
N SER A 128 -9.99 1.96 13.91
CA SER A 128 -11.29 1.67 13.31
C SER A 128 -12.38 2.68 13.64
N GLU A 129 -12.07 3.79 14.33
CA GLU A 129 -13.04 4.85 14.72
C GLU A 129 -13.91 5.30 13.54
N ARG A 130 -13.34 5.36 12.33
CA ARG A 130 -14.01 5.89 11.14
C ARG A 130 -14.60 4.82 10.23
N ALA A 131 -14.61 3.55 10.65
CA ALA A 131 -15.20 2.45 9.88
C ALA A 131 -16.71 2.65 9.59
N GLY A 132 -17.40 3.44 10.42
CA GLY A 132 -18.80 3.84 10.21
C GLY A 132 -19.02 4.96 9.17
N ARG A 133 -17.97 5.45 8.48
CA ARG A 133 -18.07 6.51 7.48
C ARG A 133 -18.20 5.92 6.07
N VAL A 134 -19.41 5.93 5.53
CA VAL A 134 -19.69 5.39 4.19
C VAL A 134 -19.37 6.46 3.15
N LYS A 135 -18.39 6.21 2.27
CA LYS A 135 -18.12 7.10 1.12
C LYS A 135 -19.27 6.97 0.12
N LYS A 136 -19.90 8.09 -0.23
CA LYS A 136 -20.84 8.19 -1.35
C LYS A 136 -20.05 7.89 -2.63
N LEU A 137 -20.26 6.75 -3.29
CA LEU A 137 -19.84 6.61 -4.69
C LEU A 137 -20.55 7.71 -5.46
N SER A 138 -19.79 8.67 -5.98
CA SER A 138 -20.31 9.70 -6.87
C SER A 138 -20.87 9.02 -8.12
N SER A 139 -22.19 9.12 -8.28
CA SER A 139 -22.96 8.72 -9.45
C SER A 139 -22.35 9.28 -10.74
N SER A 140 -21.75 8.40 -11.54
CA SER A 140 -21.53 8.65 -12.96
C SER A 140 -22.86 8.64 -13.70
N ILE A 141 -23.01 9.60 -14.60
CA ILE A 141 -24.23 9.94 -15.37
C ILE A 141 -24.66 8.76 -16.27
N PRO A 142 -25.98 8.54 -16.48
CA PRO A 142 -26.50 7.37 -17.17
C PRO A 142 -26.61 7.59 -18.68
N GLY A 143 -26.18 6.60 -19.47
CA GLY A 143 -26.41 6.61 -20.91
C GLY A 143 -25.75 5.46 -21.66
N HIS A 144 -26.28 4.24 -21.55
CA HIS A 144 -26.58 3.42 -22.72
C HIS A 144 -27.44 2.21 -22.35
N PHE A 145 -28.45 1.97 -23.19
CA PHE A 145 -29.50 0.97 -23.09
C PHE A 145 -28.97 -0.46 -22.88
N SER A 146 -29.47 -1.15 -21.85
CA SER A 146 -29.42 -2.61 -21.73
C SER A 146 -30.61 -3.23 -22.45
N VAL A 147 -30.33 -3.94 -23.55
CA VAL A 147 -31.25 -4.94 -24.09
C VAL A 147 -31.09 -6.19 -23.22
N VAL A 148 -32.19 -6.59 -22.62
CA VAL A 148 -32.32 -7.83 -21.84
C VAL A 148 -32.23 -9.02 -22.80
N SER A 149 -31.28 -9.91 -22.56
CA SER A 149 -31.39 -11.30 -22.98
C SER A 149 -30.86 -12.19 -21.87
N ASP A 150 -31.78 -12.93 -21.26
CA ASP A 150 -31.52 -14.00 -20.32
C ASP A 150 -30.60 -15.06 -20.95
N SER A 151 -29.46 -15.29 -20.32
CA SER A 151 -28.82 -16.60 -20.29
C SER A 151 -27.85 -16.63 -19.10
N SER A 152 -28.15 -17.52 -18.18
CA SER A 152 -27.33 -17.90 -17.02
C SER A 152 -25.96 -18.40 -17.48
N ASP A 153 -24.93 -17.57 -17.29
CA ASP A 153 -23.54 -17.95 -17.02
C ASP A 153 -22.82 -16.67 -16.60
N SER A 154 -22.72 -16.44 -15.28
CA SER A 154 -21.99 -15.30 -14.73
C SER A 154 -20.49 -15.51 -14.91
N VAL A 155 -19.98 -15.15 -16.08
CA VAL A 155 -18.54 -15.03 -16.33
C VAL A 155 -18.06 -13.73 -15.70
N ASP A 156 -17.42 -13.88 -14.55
CA ASP A 156 -16.74 -12.81 -13.81
C ASP A 156 -15.65 -12.17 -14.70
N PRO A 157 -15.73 -10.86 -15.05
CA PRO A 157 -14.84 -10.22 -16.03
C PRO A 157 -13.37 -10.11 -15.60
N HIS A 158 -13.04 -10.44 -14.34
CA HIS A 158 -11.69 -10.29 -13.78
C HIS A 158 -10.84 -11.58 -13.79
N LYS A 159 -11.35 -12.70 -14.29
CA LYS A 159 -10.66 -14.01 -14.17
C LYS A 159 -9.50 -14.28 -15.13
N ASN A 160 -9.05 -13.33 -15.95
CA ASN A 160 -8.02 -13.60 -16.97
C ASN A 160 -6.83 -12.62 -17.05
N GLY A 161 -6.78 -11.57 -16.22
CA GLY A 161 -5.64 -10.65 -16.16
C GLY A 161 -4.41 -11.29 -15.50
N MET A 162 -3.22 -11.02 -16.04
CA MET A 162 -1.96 -11.35 -15.36
C MET A 162 -1.74 -10.31 -14.25
N LEU A 163 -1.46 -10.76 -13.03
CA LEU A 163 -1.17 -9.86 -11.92
C LEU A 163 0.20 -9.22 -12.12
N VAL A 164 0.31 -7.94 -11.79
CA VAL A 164 1.48 -7.11 -12.05
C VAL A 164 2.05 -6.57 -10.74
N ALA A 165 3.32 -6.87 -10.50
CA ALA A 165 4.11 -6.34 -9.41
C ALA A 165 5.12 -5.31 -9.90
N SER A 166 5.53 -4.40 -9.02
CA SER A 166 6.75 -3.59 -9.20
C SER A 166 7.70 -3.82 -8.04
N ILE A 167 8.99 -3.54 -8.26
CA ILE A 167 10.04 -3.68 -7.26
C ILE A 167 10.73 -2.32 -7.09
N ILE A 168 10.86 -1.85 -5.86
CA ILE A 168 11.57 -0.64 -5.49
C ILE A 168 12.74 -1.03 -4.59
N VAL A 169 13.93 -0.56 -4.95
CA VAL A 169 15.17 -0.77 -4.21
C VAL A 169 15.60 0.58 -3.64
N VAL A 170 15.76 0.67 -2.32
CA VAL A 170 16.18 1.90 -1.64
C VAL A 170 17.63 1.71 -1.18
N GLY A 171 18.56 2.46 -1.77
CA GLY A 171 19.97 2.31 -1.45
C GLY A 171 20.89 3.13 -2.35
N ASP A 172 21.52 4.16 -1.78
CA ASP A 172 22.52 4.97 -2.47
C ASP A 172 23.74 4.15 -2.90
N GLU A 173 24.12 3.13 -2.13
CA GLU A 173 25.23 2.22 -2.43
C GLU A 173 25.04 1.44 -3.74
N ILE A 174 23.78 1.13 -4.07
CA ILE A 174 23.43 0.51 -5.34
C ILE A 174 23.55 1.54 -6.47
N LEU A 175 23.04 2.76 -6.25
CA LEU A 175 23.15 3.86 -7.23
C LEU A 175 24.59 4.30 -7.48
N PHE A 176 25.45 4.24 -6.46
CA PHE A 176 26.88 4.54 -6.55
C PHE A 176 27.67 3.38 -7.17
N GLY A 177 27.07 2.19 -7.31
CA GLY A 177 27.72 1.00 -7.82
C GLY A 177 28.79 0.42 -6.88
N THR A 178 28.73 0.76 -5.58
CA THR A 178 29.64 0.19 -4.58
C THR A 178 29.17 -1.18 -4.11
N VAL A 179 27.87 -1.46 -4.24
CA VAL A 179 27.24 -2.75 -3.94
C VAL A 179 26.39 -3.17 -5.15
N GLU A 180 26.45 -4.45 -5.51
CA GLU A 180 25.60 -5.02 -6.56
C GLU A 180 24.25 -5.46 -5.98
N ASP A 181 23.17 -5.13 -6.68
CA ASP A 181 21.84 -5.62 -6.33
C ASP A 181 21.68 -7.11 -6.70
N GLN A 182 21.58 -7.96 -5.67
CA GLN A 182 21.41 -9.40 -5.81
C GLN A 182 19.97 -9.87 -5.61
N LEU A 183 19.08 -9.00 -5.10
CA LEU A 183 17.75 -9.40 -4.63
C LEU A 183 16.70 -9.26 -5.73
N SER A 184 16.74 -8.19 -6.53
CA SER A 184 15.79 -7.91 -7.62
C SER A 184 15.58 -9.11 -8.53
N THR A 185 16.67 -9.71 -9.00
CA THR A 185 16.61 -10.83 -9.94
C THR A 185 15.99 -12.07 -9.30
N SER A 186 16.29 -12.33 -8.02
CA SER A 186 15.70 -13.45 -7.27
C SER A 186 14.21 -13.24 -7.06
N LEU A 187 13.82 -12.03 -6.66
CA LEU A 187 12.42 -11.65 -6.43
C LEU A 187 11.59 -11.73 -7.72
N CYS A 188 12.13 -11.30 -8.87
CA CYS A 188 11.49 -11.48 -10.17
C CYS A 188 11.19 -12.96 -10.48
N ARG A 189 12.16 -13.85 -10.27
CA ARG A 189 11.95 -15.30 -10.49
C ARG A 189 10.89 -15.88 -9.56
N LYS A 190 10.89 -15.43 -8.31
CA LYS A 190 9.92 -15.85 -7.29
C LYS A 190 8.50 -15.42 -7.69
N LEU A 191 8.30 -14.15 -8.06
CA LEU A 191 7.02 -13.62 -8.54
C LEU A 191 6.55 -14.34 -9.81
N PHE A 192 7.46 -14.55 -10.77
CA PHE A 192 7.14 -15.29 -11.99
C PHE A 192 6.70 -16.72 -11.71
N SER A 193 7.30 -17.40 -10.73
CA SER A 193 6.93 -18.78 -10.39
C SER A 193 5.52 -18.92 -9.81
N ILE A 194 4.94 -17.84 -9.27
CA ILE A 194 3.54 -17.78 -8.80
C ILE A 194 2.59 -17.13 -9.82
N GLY A 195 3.06 -16.91 -11.05
CA GLY A 195 2.26 -16.37 -12.16
C GLY A 195 2.09 -14.85 -12.19
N TRP A 196 2.94 -14.12 -11.44
CA TRP A 196 2.98 -12.66 -11.45
C TRP A 196 4.03 -12.16 -12.44
N SER A 197 3.73 -11.03 -13.08
CA SER A 197 4.70 -10.30 -13.91
C SER A 197 5.28 -9.13 -13.14
N VAL A 198 6.53 -8.77 -13.41
CA VAL A 198 7.15 -7.55 -12.87
C VAL A 198 7.18 -6.49 -13.97
N SER A 199 6.50 -5.36 -13.77
CA SER A 199 6.46 -4.28 -14.78
C SER A 199 7.72 -3.43 -14.77
N GLN A 200 8.26 -3.16 -13.58
CA GLN A 200 9.39 -2.27 -13.40
C GLN A 200 10.16 -2.63 -12.13
N ILE A 201 11.48 -2.47 -12.21
CA ILE A 201 12.38 -2.40 -11.06
C ILE A 201 12.96 -0.98 -11.04
N ALA A 202 12.87 -0.29 -9.92
CA ALA A 202 13.40 1.05 -9.74
C ALA A 202 14.35 1.07 -8.55
N ILE A 203 15.49 1.72 -8.71
CA ILE A 203 16.46 1.96 -7.62
C ILE A 203 16.38 3.46 -7.31
N VAL A 204 16.13 3.79 -6.04
CA VAL A 204 15.93 5.16 -5.58
C VAL A 204 16.94 5.53 -4.48
N GLN A 205 17.16 6.83 -4.31
CA GLN A 205 18.03 7.36 -3.28
C GLN A 205 17.46 7.11 -1.88
N ASN A 206 18.33 7.15 -0.86
CA ASN A 206 17.94 7.12 0.55
C ASN A 206 17.33 8.48 0.99
N ASP A 207 16.29 8.90 0.27
CA ASP A 207 15.55 10.14 0.47
C ASP A 207 14.04 9.85 0.50
N ILE A 208 13.34 10.48 1.45
CA ILE A 208 11.91 10.26 1.68
C ILE A 208 11.09 10.59 0.44
N ASP A 209 11.45 11.66 -0.27
CA ASP A 209 10.69 12.17 -1.41
C ASP A 209 10.86 11.23 -2.61
N SER A 210 12.08 10.75 -2.82
CA SER A 210 12.42 9.76 -3.86
C SER A 210 11.67 8.45 -3.68
N VAL A 211 11.62 7.91 -2.46
CA VAL A 211 10.83 6.71 -2.14
C VAL A 211 9.33 6.99 -2.34
N ALA A 212 8.84 8.13 -1.85
CA ALA A 212 7.42 8.46 -1.92
C ALA A 212 6.94 8.62 -3.37
N GLU A 213 7.72 9.26 -4.24
CA GLU A 213 7.38 9.44 -5.65
C GLU A 213 7.26 8.11 -6.39
N GLU A 214 8.21 7.19 -6.18
CA GLU A 214 8.18 5.89 -6.86
C GLU A 214 7.07 4.99 -6.31
N VAL A 215 6.77 5.04 -5.00
CA VAL A 215 5.60 4.35 -4.43
C VAL A 215 4.30 4.94 -4.97
N GLU A 216 4.16 6.27 -5.04
CA GLU A 216 2.98 6.95 -5.60
C GLU A 216 2.72 6.51 -7.04
N ARG A 217 3.78 6.38 -7.83
CA ARG A 217 3.72 5.98 -9.23
C ARG A 217 3.15 4.57 -9.40
N HIS A 218 3.54 3.63 -8.55
CA HIS A 218 3.16 2.22 -8.72
C HIS A 218 1.95 1.78 -7.90
N LYS A 219 1.62 2.45 -6.80
CA LYS A 219 0.54 1.99 -5.90
C LYS A 219 -0.83 1.90 -6.58
N SER A 220 -1.05 2.64 -7.68
CA SER A 220 -2.32 2.66 -8.42
C SER A 220 -2.31 1.87 -9.73
N THR A 221 -1.13 1.61 -10.30
CA THR A 221 -0.97 0.92 -11.58
C THR A 221 -0.67 -0.56 -11.44
N ASN A 222 -0.21 -0.98 -10.27
CA ASN A 222 0.24 -2.34 -9.99
C ASN A 222 -0.60 -2.98 -8.88
N ASP A 223 -0.78 -4.29 -8.98
CA ASP A 223 -1.50 -5.08 -7.98
C ASP A 223 -0.73 -5.18 -6.67
N MET A 224 0.61 -5.20 -6.73
CA MET A 224 1.49 -5.22 -5.57
C MET A 224 2.79 -4.45 -5.84
N VAL A 225 3.32 -3.78 -4.83
CA VAL A 225 4.63 -3.13 -4.85
C VAL A 225 5.50 -3.80 -3.79
N PHE A 226 6.64 -4.32 -4.19
CA PHE A 226 7.64 -4.84 -3.27
C PHE A 226 8.74 -3.80 -3.10
N ILE A 227 9.11 -3.51 -1.87
CA ILE A 227 10.18 -2.57 -1.57
C ILE A 227 11.15 -3.19 -0.58
N TYR A 228 12.45 -2.98 -0.79
CA TYR A 228 13.49 -3.42 0.13
C TYR A 228 14.64 -2.42 0.18
N GLY A 229 15.44 -2.50 1.25
CA GLY A 229 16.44 -1.49 1.58
C GLY A 229 15.83 -0.31 2.33
N GLY A 230 16.67 0.54 2.92
CA GLY A 230 16.25 1.70 3.72
C GLY A 230 15.37 1.36 4.92
N LEU A 231 15.55 0.18 5.53
CA LEU A 231 14.88 -0.26 6.76
C LEU A 231 15.90 -0.54 7.86
N GLY A 232 15.75 0.13 8.99
CA GLY A 232 16.65 0.03 10.13
C GLY A 232 16.60 1.27 11.01
N PRO A 233 17.55 1.40 11.96
CA PRO A 233 17.62 2.52 12.89
C PRO A 233 18.49 3.69 12.40
N LEU A 234 19.00 3.65 11.17
CA LEU A 234 19.86 4.70 10.63
C LEU A 234 19.03 5.82 10.04
N HIS A 235 19.57 7.04 10.05
CA HIS A 235 18.93 8.20 9.40
C HIS A 235 18.70 8.01 7.89
N SER A 236 19.44 7.11 7.24
CA SER A 236 19.27 6.71 5.84
C SER A 236 18.11 5.72 5.64
N ASP A 237 17.54 5.16 6.70
CA ASP A 237 16.45 4.20 6.65
C ASP A 237 15.10 4.91 6.48
N VAL A 238 14.88 5.39 5.25
CA VAL A 238 13.75 6.26 4.90
C VAL A 238 12.53 5.52 4.35
N THR A 239 12.59 4.20 4.19
CA THR A 239 11.58 3.44 3.43
C THR A 239 10.18 3.55 4.03
N SER A 240 10.04 3.35 5.34
CA SER A 240 8.76 3.51 6.04
C SER A 240 8.22 4.93 5.92
N ALA A 241 9.08 5.94 6.02
CA ALA A 241 8.71 7.35 5.89
C ALA A 241 8.24 7.69 4.47
N GLY A 242 8.94 7.20 3.45
CA GLY A 242 8.56 7.38 2.04
C GLY A 242 7.22 6.72 1.73
N VAL A 243 6.99 5.50 2.22
CA VAL A 243 5.70 4.81 2.10
C VAL A 243 4.59 5.60 2.81
N ALA A 244 4.83 6.10 4.04
CA ALA A 244 3.87 6.93 4.75
C ALA A 244 3.49 8.19 3.94
N LYS A 245 4.50 8.89 3.41
CA LYS A 245 4.32 10.08 2.58
C LYS A 245 3.52 9.78 1.31
N ALA A 246 3.81 8.69 0.60
CA ALA A 246 3.07 8.28 -0.60
C ALA A 246 1.58 8.00 -0.30
N PHE A 247 1.26 7.44 0.87
CA PHE A 247 -0.14 7.23 1.26
C PHE A 247 -0.79 8.44 1.94
N GLY A 248 -0.06 9.54 2.13
CA GLY A 248 -0.55 10.73 2.81
C GLY A 248 -0.87 10.49 4.29
N VAL A 249 -0.19 9.53 4.91
CA VAL A 249 -0.29 9.22 6.34
C VAL A 249 1.00 9.63 7.05
N ARG A 250 0.93 9.85 8.38
CA ARG A 250 2.14 10.08 9.17
C ARG A 250 2.79 8.76 9.57
N LEU A 251 4.04 8.86 10.02
CA LEU A 251 4.64 7.83 10.86
C LEU A 251 4.15 8.00 12.31
N ALA A 252 3.80 6.89 12.93
CA ALA A 252 3.49 6.82 14.35
C ALA A 252 4.18 5.59 14.97
N PRO A 253 4.62 5.66 16.23
CA PRO A 253 5.13 4.49 16.93
C PRO A 253 4.02 3.45 17.07
N ASP A 254 4.32 2.21 16.72
CA ASP A 254 3.49 1.06 17.04
C ASP A 254 3.93 0.49 18.39
N GLU A 255 3.12 0.68 19.43
CA GLU A 255 3.49 0.34 20.81
C GLU A 255 3.78 -1.16 21.00
N GLU A 256 2.99 -2.03 20.37
CA GLU A 256 3.18 -3.48 20.45
C GLU A 256 4.47 -3.89 19.75
N PHE A 257 4.75 -3.33 18.58
CA PHE A 257 5.98 -3.59 17.87
C PHE A 257 7.20 -3.00 18.57
N GLU A 258 7.07 -1.83 19.19
CA GLU A 258 8.13 -1.23 20.00
C GLU A 258 8.48 -2.11 21.21
N GLU A 259 7.47 -2.62 21.92
CA GLU A 259 7.67 -3.56 23.03
C GLU A 259 8.30 -4.88 22.56
N TYR A 260 7.85 -5.41 21.42
CA TYR A 260 8.46 -6.59 20.79
C TYR A 260 9.93 -6.38 20.45
N LEU A 261 10.28 -5.25 19.84
CA LEU A 261 11.67 -4.90 19.51
C LEU A 261 12.54 -4.72 20.76
N LYS A 262 11.98 -4.15 21.85
CA LYS A 262 12.68 -4.04 23.14
C LYS A 262 13.04 -5.42 23.71
N HIS A 263 12.15 -6.40 23.58
CA HIS A 263 12.44 -7.77 24.01
C HIS A 263 13.51 -8.47 23.15
N LEU A 264 13.58 -8.13 21.86
CA LEU A 264 14.53 -8.72 20.92
C LEU A 264 15.95 -8.15 21.03
N ILE A 265 16.07 -6.85 21.33
CA ILE A 265 17.33 -6.07 21.22
C ILE A 265 17.95 -5.74 22.60
N SER A 266 17.52 -6.42 23.68
CA SER A 266 18.02 -6.33 25.07
C SER A 266 19.25 -5.42 25.30
N ASP A 267 19.04 -4.31 26.03
CA ASP A 267 20.04 -3.38 26.60
C ASP A 267 20.80 -2.40 25.69
N TYR A 268 20.60 -2.37 24.36
CA TYR A 268 21.35 -1.45 23.47
C TYR A 268 20.57 -0.25 22.91
N CYS A 269 19.26 -0.14 23.17
CA CYS A 269 18.48 1.03 22.75
C CYS A 269 18.74 2.21 23.70
N THR A 270 19.83 2.95 23.48
CA THR A 270 20.08 4.23 24.14
C THR A 270 19.29 5.34 23.44
N GLY A 271 18.02 5.52 23.79
CA GLY A 271 17.15 6.58 23.28
C GLY A 271 15.70 6.41 23.75
N ASP A 272 14.94 7.51 23.83
CA ASP A 272 13.56 7.50 24.34
C ASP A 272 12.55 6.81 23.39
N ARG A 273 12.89 6.60 22.11
CA ARG A 273 12.01 6.00 21.09
C ARG A 273 12.79 5.17 20.08
N ASN A 274 12.23 4.03 19.69
CA ASN A 274 12.81 3.16 18.65
C ASN A 274 12.30 3.59 17.27
N GLU A 275 13.17 4.14 16.42
CA GLU A 275 12.81 4.58 15.06
C GLU A 275 12.29 3.43 14.19
N MET A 276 12.73 2.19 14.45
CA MET A 276 12.23 1.01 13.74
C MET A 276 10.76 0.70 14.04
N ALA A 277 10.21 1.23 15.14
CA ALA A 277 8.80 1.08 15.48
C ALA A 277 7.91 2.17 14.86
N LEU A 278 8.49 3.16 14.15
CA LEU A 278 7.73 4.19 13.45
C LEU A 278 7.17 3.61 12.14
N LEU A 279 5.85 3.41 12.11
CA LEU A 279 5.14 2.79 10.99
C LEU A 279 4.07 3.72 10.40
N PRO A 280 3.73 3.59 9.11
CA PRO A 280 2.63 4.32 8.48
C PRO A 280 1.28 4.13 9.20
N GLU A 281 0.80 5.19 9.86
CA GLU A 281 -0.35 5.10 10.75
C GLU A 281 -1.64 4.71 10.01
N GLY A 282 -2.37 3.73 10.56
CA GLY A 282 -3.70 3.34 10.10
C GLY A 282 -3.72 2.49 8.82
N ILE A 283 -2.57 2.22 8.21
CA ILE A 283 -2.48 1.39 7.00
C ILE A 283 -1.50 0.21 7.13
N THR A 284 -0.70 0.19 8.20
CA THR A 284 0.26 -0.88 8.44
C THR A 284 -0.39 -2.14 9.01
N GLU A 285 -0.10 -3.25 8.36
CA GLU A 285 -0.33 -4.61 8.80
C GLU A 285 1.03 -5.26 9.06
N LEU A 286 1.27 -5.71 10.30
CA LEU A 286 2.46 -6.47 10.65
C LEU A 286 2.21 -7.97 10.39
N LEU A 287 2.97 -8.52 9.45
CA LEU A 287 2.86 -9.90 9.02
C LEU A 287 3.80 -10.77 9.89
N HIS A 288 3.27 -11.24 11.01
CA HIS A 288 4.01 -12.10 11.93
C HIS A 288 4.18 -13.51 11.36
N HIS A 289 5.36 -14.08 11.57
CA HIS A 289 5.64 -15.48 11.24
C HIS A 289 6.68 -16.05 12.20
N GLU A 290 6.51 -17.29 12.66
CA GLU A 290 7.38 -17.93 13.66
C GLU A 290 8.84 -18.06 13.23
N LYS A 291 9.08 -18.11 11.91
CA LYS A 291 10.43 -18.20 11.34
C LYS A 291 11.14 -16.84 11.32
N LEU A 292 10.42 -15.71 11.37
CA LEU A 292 11.00 -14.38 11.22
C LEU A 292 11.31 -13.78 12.60
N LEU A 293 12.46 -13.09 12.70
CA LEU A 293 12.83 -12.36 13.91
C LEU A 293 12.04 -11.07 14.07
N VAL A 294 11.66 -10.44 12.96
CA VAL A 294 10.80 -9.27 12.91
C VAL A 294 9.69 -9.52 11.89
N PRO A 295 8.45 -9.03 12.12
CA PRO A 295 7.38 -9.16 11.15
C PRO A 295 7.71 -8.42 9.85
N MET A 296 7.20 -8.92 8.72
CA MET A 296 7.22 -8.12 7.47
C MET A 296 6.17 -7.02 7.59
N ILE A 297 6.43 -5.87 6.96
CA ILE A 297 5.53 -4.72 7.01
C ILE A 297 4.74 -4.68 5.71
N LYS A 298 3.41 -4.68 5.80
CA LYS A 298 2.52 -4.45 4.67
C LYS A 298 1.73 -3.17 4.87
N CYS A 299 1.74 -2.30 3.88
CA CYS A 299 0.98 -1.05 3.86
C CYS A 299 0.11 -1.04 2.60
N GLN A 300 -1.19 -1.35 2.74
CA GLN A 300 -2.09 -1.56 1.59
C GLN A 300 -1.53 -2.62 0.62
N ASN A 301 -1.24 -2.25 -0.63
CA ASN A 301 -0.61 -3.09 -1.65
C ASN A 301 0.92 -2.94 -1.73
N VAL A 302 1.56 -2.39 -0.69
CA VAL A 302 3.03 -2.30 -0.59
C VAL A 302 3.52 -3.29 0.46
N ILE A 303 4.45 -4.16 0.09
CA ILE A 303 5.14 -5.07 1.01
C ILE A 303 6.58 -4.60 1.15
N ILE A 304 6.98 -4.28 2.38
CA ILE A 304 8.33 -3.90 2.73
C ILE A 304 9.06 -5.14 3.27
N LEU A 305 10.11 -5.54 2.55
CA LEU A 305 10.97 -6.68 2.85
C LEU A 305 12.21 -6.18 3.61
N ALA A 306 12.59 -6.89 4.69
CA ALA A 306 13.75 -6.54 5.51
C ALA A 306 15.03 -7.29 5.08
N ALA A 307 14.93 -8.11 4.03
CA ALA A 307 16.03 -8.91 3.52
C ALA A 307 17.21 -8.07 3.03
N THR A 308 18.41 -8.38 3.53
CA THR A 308 19.69 -7.79 3.10
C THR A 308 20.49 -8.71 2.17
N ASN A 309 20.11 -10.00 2.10
CA ASN A 309 20.78 -11.02 1.29
C ASN A 309 19.77 -12.07 0.80
N ILE A 310 20.22 -12.92 -0.14
CA ILE A 310 19.36 -13.92 -0.80
C ILE A 310 18.77 -14.92 0.21
N THR A 311 19.53 -15.31 1.24
CA THR A 311 19.05 -16.27 2.26
C THR A 311 17.89 -15.69 3.04
N GLU A 312 17.98 -14.42 3.44
CA GLU A 312 16.89 -13.70 4.11
C GLU A 312 15.69 -13.51 3.20
N LEU A 313 15.90 -13.15 1.93
CA LEU A 313 14.82 -13.02 0.96
C LEU A 313 14.10 -14.34 0.72
N ASP A 314 14.85 -15.46 0.61
CA ASP A 314 14.27 -16.79 0.46
C ASP A 314 13.38 -17.14 1.65
N LYS A 315 13.86 -16.86 2.86
CA LYS A 315 13.14 -17.08 4.10
C LYS A 315 11.88 -16.21 4.22
N GLU A 316 11.98 -14.92 3.95
CA GLU A 316 10.83 -14.00 3.94
C GLU A 316 9.80 -14.41 2.90
N TRP A 317 10.25 -14.81 1.70
CA TRP A 317 9.36 -15.27 0.63
C TRP A 317 8.59 -16.55 0.99
N GLU A 318 9.25 -17.53 1.62
CA GLU A 318 8.59 -18.73 2.12
C GLU A 318 7.49 -18.38 3.13
N CYS A 319 7.81 -17.51 4.09
CA CYS A 319 6.85 -17.05 5.10
C CYS A 319 5.68 -16.31 4.45
N LEU A 320 5.95 -15.42 3.49
CA LEU A 320 4.94 -14.68 2.75
C LEU A 320 4.01 -15.62 1.97
N THR A 321 4.55 -16.67 1.38
CA THR A 321 3.78 -17.69 0.65
C THR A 321 2.89 -18.52 1.59
N GLU A 322 3.38 -18.87 2.77
CA GLU A 322 2.61 -19.57 3.82
C GLU A 322 1.46 -18.69 4.36
N LEU A 323 1.73 -17.41 4.59
CA LEU A 323 0.73 -16.42 5.00
C LEU A 323 -0.30 -16.15 3.90
N ALA A 324 0.13 -16.05 2.64
CA ALA A 324 -0.75 -15.84 1.50
C ALA A 324 -1.77 -16.97 1.33
N LYS A 325 -1.37 -18.23 1.55
CA LYS A 325 -2.28 -19.38 1.51
C LYS A 325 -3.34 -19.33 2.62
N SER A 326 -2.97 -18.78 3.78
CA SER A 326 -3.82 -18.75 4.96
C SER A 326 -4.81 -17.57 4.97
N TYR A 327 -4.37 -16.41 4.46
CA TYR A 327 -5.12 -15.14 4.55
C TYR A 327 -5.50 -14.54 3.19
N GLY A 328 -5.16 -15.18 2.07
CA GLY A 328 -5.45 -14.66 0.73
C GLY A 328 -4.62 -13.45 0.32
N LEU A 329 -3.45 -13.25 0.95
CA LEU A 329 -2.60 -12.06 0.80
C LEU A 329 -1.97 -11.91 -0.59
N LEU A 330 -1.63 -13.04 -1.23
CA LEU A 330 -1.15 -13.11 -2.61
C LEU A 330 -1.97 -14.16 -3.36
N ALA A 331 -2.60 -13.75 -4.45
CA ALA A 331 -3.27 -14.67 -5.35
C ALA A 331 -2.21 -15.52 -6.06
N THR A 332 -2.20 -16.83 -5.75
CA THR A 332 -1.39 -17.79 -6.51
C THR A 332 -2.11 -18.09 -7.81
N MET A 333 -1.50 -17.73 -8.94
CA MET A 333 -1.99 -18.11 -10.27
C MET A 333 -1.29 -19.38 -10.75
N GLU A 334 -1.81 -19.98 -11.82
CA GLU A 334 -1.08 -21.06 -12.49
C GLU A 334 0.31 -20.55 -12.93
N PRO A 335 1.39 -21.27 -12.60
CA PRO A 335 2.74 -20.88 -12.96
C PRO A 335 2.85 -20.67 -14.48
N LEU A 336 3.59 -19.63 -14.88
CA LEU A 336 3.92 -19.45 -16.28
C LEU A 336 4.89 -20.54 -16.71
N VAL A 337 4.54 -21.20 -17.80
CA VAL A 337 5.39 -22.18 -18.47
C VAL A 337 6.37 -21.41 -19.34
N SER A 338 7.65 -21.79 -19.30
CA SER A 338 8.68 -21.21 -20.16
C SER A 338 9.42 -22.27 -20.96
N LYS A 339 9.78 -21.94 -22.20
CA LYS A 339 10.60 -22.78 -23.08
C LYS A 339 11.65 -21.91 -23.76
N ARG A 340 12.90 -22.39 -23.84
CA ARG A 340 14.01 -21.63 -24.39
C ARG A 340 14.67 -22.35 -25.55
N LEU A 341 14.88 -21.62 -26.64
CA LEU A 341 15.61 -22.10 -27.80
C LEU A 341 16.90 -21.31 -27.98
N LYS A 342 17.95 -22.00 -28.40
CA LYS A 342 19.23 -21.41 -28.77
C LYS A 342 19.45 -21.55 -30.27
N THR A 343 19.93 -20.50 -30.90
CA THR A 343 20.26 -20.48 -32.32
C THR A 343 21.51 -19.67 -32.63
N ASN A 344 22.18 -20.00 -33.73
CA ASN A 344 23.32 -19.24 -34.27
C ASN A 344 22.92 -18.31 -35.42
N LEU A 345 21.63 -18.23 -35.75
CA LEU A 345 21.11 -17.27 -36.73
C LEU A 345 21.41 -15.83 -36.30
N SER A 346 21.55 -14.93 -37.27
CA SER A 346 21.70 -13.49 -37.03
C SER A 346 20.38 -12.84 -36.63
N ASP A 347 20.45 -11.66 -36.01
CA ASP A 347 19.26 -10.92 -35.59
C ASP A 347 18.39 -10.50 -36.79
N VAL A 348 19.02 -10.22 -37.93
CA VAL A 348 18.34 -9.85 -39.18
C VAL A 348 17.51 -11.01 -39.74
N GLU A 349 18.07 -12.21 -39.71
CA GLU A 349 17.38 -13.41 -40.22
C GLU A 349 16.16 -13.76 -39.39
N ILE A 350 16.17 -13.46 -38.09
CA ILE A 350 15.13 -13.88 -37.16
C ILE A 350 14.10 -12.81 -36.84
N ALA A 351 14.41 -11.53 -37.06
CA ALA A 351 13.55 -10.41 -36.68
C ALA A 351 12.14 -10.52 -37.32
N GLN A 352 12.07 -10.73 -38.63
CA GLN A 352 10.79 -10.85 -39.34
C GLN A 352 10.00 -12.10 -38.91
N PRO A 353 10.60 -13.29 -38.84
CA PRO A 353 9.95 -14.48 -38.30
C PRO A 353 9.40 -14.31 -36.88
N LEU A 354 10.17 -13.75 -35.94
CA LEU A 354 9.69 -13.52 -34.58
C LEU A 354 8.55 -12.50 -34.55
N SER A 355 8.64 -11.43 -35.33
CA SER A 355 7.58 -10.41 -35.41
C SER A 355 6.27 -11.01 -35.89
N LYS A 356 6.32 -11.89 -36.90
CA LYS A 356 5.15 -12.61 -37.39
C LYS A 356 4.60 -13.56 -36.33
N LEU A 357 5.48 -14.25 -35.62
CA LEU A 357 5.09 -15.20 -34.58
C LEU A 357 4.40 -14.51 -33.39
N CYS A 358 4.87 -13.33 -32.97
CA CYS A 358 4.22 -12.53 -31.93
C CYS A 358 2.78 -12.13 -32.32
N LEU A 359 2.52 -11.91 -33.61
CA LEU A 359 1.16 -11.62 -34.11
C LEU A 359 0.27 -12.87 -34.15
N GLU A 360 0.83 -14.04 -34.46
CA GLU A 360 0.10 -15.31 -34.50
C GLU A 360 -0.23 -15.88 -33.11
N PHE A 361 0.62 -15.58 -32.12
CA PHE A 361 0.52 -16.06 -30.74
C PHE A 361 0.52 -14.90 -29.73
N PRO A 362 -0.51 -14.03 -29.74
CA PRO A 362 -0.58 -12.87 -28.84
C PRO A 362 -0.71 -13.27 -27.35
N ASP A 363 -1.05 -14.53 -27.07
CA ASP A 363 -1.14 -15.10 -25.73
C ASP A 363 0.18 -15.71 -25.21
N VAL A 364 1.25 -15.66 -26.01
CA VAL A 364 2.60 -16.12 -25.65
C VAL A 364 3.56 -14.94 -25.72
N ASN A 365 4.26 -14.67 -24.62
CA ASN A 365 5.34 -13.69 -24.60
C ASN A 365 6.58 -14.30 -25.28
N ILE A 366 6.99 -13.72 -26.41
CA ILE A 366 8.12 -14.19 -27.21
C ILE A 366 9.21 -13.12 -27.20
N GLY A 367 10.31 -13.42 -26.54
CA GLY A 367 11.47 -12.53 -26.42
C GLY A 367 12.73 -13.17 -26.99
N ALA A 368 13.71 -12.36 -27.38
CA ALA A 368 15.01 -12.86 -27.78
C ALA A 368 16.14 -11.95 -27.27
N TYR A 369 17.23 -12.56 -26.80
CA TYR A 369 18.41 -11.83 -26.31
C TYR A 369 19.70 -12.60 -26.56
N ARG A 370 20.83 -11.88 -26.56
CA ARG A 370 22.18 -12.46 -26.62
C ARG A 370 22.96 -12.07 -25.38
N ASN A 371 23.73 -13.02 -24.84
CA ASN A 371 24.69 -12.71 -23.78
C ASN A 371 25.89 -11.91 -24.31
N CYS A 372 26.24 -12.05 -25.59
CA CYS A 372 27.28 -11.28 -26.26
C CYS A 372 26.98 -11.16 -27.77
N ARG A 373 27.48 -10.11 -28.43
CA ARG A 373 27.22 -9.85 -29.87
C ARG A 373 27.60 -11.01 -30.79
N ASN A 374 28.66 -11.75 -30.44
CA ASN A 374 29.15 -12.89 -31.22
C ASN A 374 28.63 -14.25 -30.68
N GLY A 375 27.80 -14.23 -29.66
CA GLY A 375 27.24 -15.43 -29.03
C GLY A 375 25.95 -15.88 -29.70
N SER A 376 25.48 -17.07 -29.34
CA SER A 376 24.19 -17.58 -29.80
C SER A 376 23.03 -16.71 -29.27
N LEU A 377 21.98 -16.59 -30.07
CA LEU A 377 20.72 -15.98 -29.67
C LEU A 377 19.90 -16.98 -28.85
N ILE A 378 19.36 -16.49 -27.73
CA ILE A 378 18.41 -17.22 -26.89
C ILE A 378 17.03 -16.62 -27.15
N ILE A 379 16.06 -17.46 -27.43
CA ILE A 379 14.66 -17.10 -27.67
C ILE A 379 13.84 -17.72 -26.56
N ASN A 380 13.11 -16.90 -25.82
CA ASN A 380 12.25 -17.31 -24.74
C ASN A 380 10.79 -17.27 -25.20
N PHE A 381 10.06 -18.32 -24.84
CA PHE A 381 8.62 -18.43 -25.00
C PHE A 381 8.01 -18.59 -23.61
N GLU A 382 7.11 -17.71 -23.21
CA GLU A 382 6.51 -17.70 -21.89
C GLU A 382 4.98 -17.56 -22.01
N GLY A 383 4.23 -18.37 -21.27
CA GLY A 383 2.77 -18.32 -21.34
C GLY A 383 2.07 -19.29 -20.38
N LYS A 384 0.73 -19.21 -20.31
CA LYS A 384 -0.07 -20.02 -19.37
C LYS A 384 -0.24 -21.48 -19.81
N LYS A 385 -0.17 -21.77 -21.12
CA LYS A 385 -0.49 -23.08 -21.70
C LYS A 385 0.70 -23.69 -22.44
N GLN A 386 1.23 -24.79 -21.91
CA GLN A 386 2.31 -25.58 -22.53
C GLN A 386 2.03 -25.90 -24.00
N ALA A 387 0.83 -26.41 -24.32
CA ALA A 387 0.45 -26.76 -25.68
C ALA A 387 0.53 -25.56 -26.65
N ARG A 388 0.28 -24.34 -26.17
CA ARG A 388 0.37 -23.14 -27.01
C ARG A 388 1.82 -22.75 -27.28
N ILE A 389 2.67 -22.86 -26.26
CA ILE A 389 4.11 -22.64 -26.38
C ILE A 389 4.73 -23.63 -27.37
N ASP A 390 4.35 -24.92 -27.27
CA ASP A 390 4.87 -25.95 -28.19
C ASP A 390 4.46 -25.67 -29.64
N LEU A 391 3.23 -25.21 -29.88
CA LEU A 391 2.80 -24.78 -31.21
C LEU A 391 3.59 -23.57 -31.73
N ALA A 392 3.87 -22.58 -30.88
CA ALA A 392 4.68 -21.42 -31.26
C ALA A 392 6.12 -21.81 -31.59
N VAL A 393 6.72 -22.69 -30.79
CA VAL A 393 8.05 -23.26 -31.05
C VAL A 393 8.09 -24.07 -32.35
N GLU A 394 7.08 -24.90 -32.60
CA GLU A 394 7.00 -25.69 -33.83
C GLU A 394 6.83 -24.78 -35.05
N ALA A 395 6.00 -23.74 -34.95
CA ALA A 395 5.80 -22.74 -35.98
C ALA A 395 7.11 -22.01 -36.31
N LEU A 396 7.88 -21.58 -35.30
CA LEU A 396 9.19 -20.97 -35.51
C LEU A 396 10.15 -21.94 -36.20
N CYS A 397 10.27 -23.17 -35.71
CA CYS A 397 11.16 -24.18 -36.27
C CYS A 397 10.86 -24.49 -37.74
N LYS A 398 9.59 -24.45 -38.16
CA LYS A 398 9.17 -24.65 -39.57
C LYS A 398 9.60 -23.53 -40.51
N MET A 399 9.88 -22.32 -39.99
CA MET A 399 10.34 -21.19 -40.81
C MET A 399 11.82 -21.30 -41.21
N PHE A 400 12.57 -22.24 -40.64
CA PHE A 400 14.00 -22.39 -40.86
C PHE A 400 14.38 -23.84 -41.19
N HIS A 401 15.65 -24.04 -41.55
CA HIS A 401 16.18 -25.35 -41.86
C HIS A 401 16.21 -26.27 -40.61
N PRO A 402 16.12 -27.60 -40.78
CA PRO A 402 16.22 -28.54 -39.67
C PRO A 402 17.54 -28.34 -38.90
N ARG A 403 17.47 -28.25 -37.56
CA ARG A 403 18.58 -27.98 -36.62
C ARG A 403 19.03 -26.52 -36.49
N ALA A 404 18.28 -25.55 -37.02
CA ALA A 404 18.54 -24.14 -36.75
C ALA A 404 18.41 -23.77 -35.25
N PHE A 405 17.66 -24.56 -34.48
CA PHE A 405 17.38 -24.35 -33.07
C PHE A 405 17.77 -25.57 -32.24
N THR A 406 18.25 -25.31 -31.02
CA THR A 406 18.49 -26.33 -29.99
C THR A 406 17.78 -25.90 -28.72
N GLU A 407 17.01 -26.79 -28.10
CA GLU A 407 16.33 -26.50 -26.84
C GLU A 407 17.34 -26.36 -25.69
N VAL A 408 17.09 -25.41 -24.80
CA VAL A 408 17.91 -25.17 -23.61
C VAL A 408 17.02 -25.29 -22.39
N ASN A 409 17.47 -26.10 -21.42
CA ASN A 409 16.82 -26.22 -20.12
C ASN A 409 16.95 -24.92 -19.32
#